data_AF-A0A970Q048-F1
#
_entry.id   AF-A0A970Q048-F1
#
_cell.length_a   1.000
_cell.length_b   1.000
_cell.length_c   1.000
_cell.angle_alpha   90.00
_cell.angle_beta   90.00
_cell.angle_gamma   90.00
#
_symmetry.space_group_name_H-M   'P 1'
#
loop_
_entity.id
_entity.type
_entity.pdbx_description
1 polymer ?
#
loop_
_entity_poly.entity_id
_entity_poly.type
_entity_poly.pdbx_seq_one_letter_code
_entity_poly.pdbx_strand_id
1 'polypeptide(L)'
;MARPSKLTPEATKRLTDAIRAGNYYEAACGCAGIGYSTFRVWMTKGEKAKSGKYREFMEAIKRAEHEAEVRMVAQWQKHMPDNWQAIATFLERRYSDRWGRKRLDIEHSGEIGIKIVDDINDGD
;
A
#
# COMPACT_ATOMS: atom_id res chain seq x y z
N MET A 1 -2.10 39.25 -5.19
CA MET A 1 -1.50 38.44 -4.11
C MET A 1 -1.72 36.96 -4.43
N ALA A 2 -0.68 36.12 -4.39
CA ALA A 2 -0.81 34.68 -4.60
C ALA A 2 -1.48 34.01 -3.38
N ARG A 3 -2.40 33.07 -3.60
CA ARG A 3 -3.03 32.30 -2.51
C ARG A 3 -1.95 31.48 -1.78
N PRO A 4 -1.88 31.53 -0.44
CA PRO A 4 -0.92 30.74 0.32
C PRO A 4 -1.03 29.24 0.01
N SER A 5 0.12 28.59 -0.16
CA SER A 5 0.19 27.15 -0.37
C SER A 5 -0.31 26.41 0.88
N LYS A 6 -1.10 25.36 0.70
CA LYS A 6 -1.46 24.44 1.79
C LYS A 6 -0.27 23.59 2.28
N LEU A 7 0.85 23.57 1.56
CA LEU A 7 2.07 22.89 1.96
C LEU A 7 2.77 23.70 3.05
N THR A 8 2.32 23.49 4.29
CA THR A 8 2.92 24.07 5.50
C THR A 8 3.74 23.00 6.24
N PRO A 9 4.70 23.40 7.10
CA PRO A 9 5.41 22.46 7.96
C PRO A 9 4.46 21.67 8.86
N GLU A 10 3.41 22.30 9.39
CA GLU A 10 2.41 21.65 10.23
C GLU A 10 1.61 20.58 9.47
N ALA A 11 1.15 20.89 8.26
CA ALA A 11 0.42 19.93 7.43
C ALA A 11 1.31 18.74 7.05
N THR A 12 2.60 19.00 6.75
CA THR A 12 3.60 17.95 6.52
C THR A 12 3.82 17.09 7.75
N LYS A 13 3.91 17.69 8.93
CA LYS A 13 4.08 16.97 10.20
C LYS A 13 2.88 16.05 10.45
N ARG A 14 1.65 16.56 10.42
CA ARG A 14 0.43 15.75 10.60
C ARG A 14 0.34 14.59 9.62
N LEU A 15 0.68 14.84 8.36
CA LEU A 15 0.69 13.83 7.32
C LEU A 15 1.73 12.73 7.59
N THR A 16 2.97 13.11 7.88
CA THR A 16 4.05 12.14 8.17
C THR A 16 3.79 11.36 9.46
N ASP A 17 3.22 11.98 10.49
CA ASP A 17 2.84 11.29 11.74
C ASP A 17 1.75 10.24 11.50
N ALA A 18 0.74 10.54 10.69
CA ALA A 18 -0.29 9.58 10.32
C ALA A 18 0.26 8.41 9.50
N ILE A 19 1.20 8.67 8.58
CA ILE A 19 1.86 7.64 7.77
C ILE A 19 2.75 6.76 8.65
N ARG A 20 3.54 7.32 9.57
CA ARG A 20 4.33 6.55 10.57
C ARG A 20 3.48 5.64 11.44
N ALA A 21 2.21 5.98 11.63
CA ALA A 21 1.24 5.15 12.33
C ALA A 21 0.69 3.99 11.48
N GLY A 22 1.09 3.88 10.20
CA GLY A 22 0.69 2.82 9.29
C GLY A 22 -0.54 3.14 8.43
N ASN A 23 -0.99 4.39 8.37
CA ASN A 23 -2.15 4.76 7.58
C ASN A 23 -1.81 4.89 6.08
N TYR A 24 -2.77 4.52 5.23
CA TYR A 24 -2.71 4.84 3.80
C TYR A 24 -2.73 6.36 3.58
N TYR A 25 -2.14 6.78 2.46
CA TYR A 25 -2.01 8.20 2.13
C TYR A 25 -3.34 8.95 2.11
N GLU A 26 -4.43 8.34 1.65
CA GLU A 26 -5.74 9.01 1.57
C GLU A 26 -6.27 9.35 2.98
N ALA A 27 -6.20 8.40 3.92
CA ALA A 27 -6.57 8.63 5.31
C ALA A 27 -5.63 9.65 5.98
N ALA A 28 -4.32 9.54 5.73
CA ALA A 28 -3.34 10.49 6.24
C ALA A 28 -3.58 11.91 5.70
N CYS A 29 -3.93 12.06 4.43
CA CYS A 29 -4.31 13.32 3.80
C CYS A 29 -5.57 13.91 4.41
N GLY A 30 -6.62 13.10 4.59
CA GLY A 30 -7.84 13.51 5.29
C GLY A 30 -7.56 14.00 6.70
N CYS A 31 -6.74 13.26 7.46
CA CYS A 31 -6.30 13.64 8.80
C CYS A 31 -5.48 14.95 8.81
N ALA A 32 -4.70 15.23 7.77
CA ALA A 32 -3.91 16.45 7.63
C ALA A 32 -4.69 17.63 7.00
N GLY A 33 -5.96 17.45 6.62
CA GLY A 33 -6.76 18.49 5.95
C GLY A 33 -6.30 18.80 4.51
N ILE A 34 -5.59 17.87 3.88
CA ILE A 34 -5.08 17.98 2.51
C ILE A 34 -5.94 17.11 1.59
N GLY A 35 -6.35 17.64 0.43
CA GLY A 35 -7.01 16.83 -0.58
C GLY A 35 -6.02 15.86 -1.24
N TYR A 36 -6.41 14.61 -1.44
CA TYR A 36 -5.50 13.58 -1.98
C TYR A 36 -4.92 13.93 -3.36
N SER A 37 -5.71 14.58 -4.23
CA SER A 37 -5.22 15.10 -5.52
C SER A 37 -4.09 16.12 -5.36
N THR A 38 -4.18 16.99 -4.35
CA THR A 38 -3.14 17.98 -4.03
C THR A 38 -1.86 17.29 -3.55
N PHE A 39 -2.00 16.30 -2.68
CA PHE A 39 -0.88 15.47 -2.23
C PHE A 39 -0.16 14.80 -3.41
N ARG A 40 -0.90 14.15 -4.32
CA ARG A 40 -0.31 13.51 -5.50
C ARG A 40 0.46 14.49 -6.38
N VAL A 41 -0.08 15.69 -6.61
CA VAL A 41 0.61 16.75 -7.36
C VAL A 41 1.92 17.14 -6.67
N TRP A 42 1.94 17.27 -5.34
CA TRP A 42 3.16 17.59 -4.60
C TRP A 42 4.20 16.47 -4.67
N MET A 43 3.77 15.20 -4.57
CA MET A 43 4.64 14.04 -4.76
C MET A 43 5.27 14.03 -6.15
N THR A 44 4.48 14.25 -7.22
CA THR A 44 4.99 14.34 -8.59
C THR A 44 5.98 15.50 -8.77
N LYS A 45 5.72 16.66 -8.15
CA LYS A 45 6.67 17.79 -8.17
C LYS A 45 7.97 17.44 -7.43
N GLY A 46 7.87 16.73 -6.30
CA GLY A 46 9.03 16.28 -5.52
C GLY A 46 9.89 15.28 -6.28
N GLU A 47 9.28 14.33 -7.00
CA GLU A 47 9.99 13.33 -7.81
C GLU A 47 10.80 13.96 -8.94
N LYS A 48 10.29 15.03 -9.56
CA LYS A 48 10.99 15.75 -10.64
C LYS A 48 12.02 16.76 -10.16
N ALA A 49 11.96 17.15 -8.89
CA ALA A 49 12.81 18.20 -8.33
C ALA A 49 14.12 17.62 -7.79
N LYS A 50 15.25 18.28 -8.09
CA LYS A 50 16.55 17.95 -7.48
C LYS A 50 16.68 18.45 -6.04
N SER A 51 15.97 19.53 -5.69
CA SER A 51 16.00 20.16 -4.36
C SER A 51 14.74 21.00 -4.11
N GLY A 52 14.60 21.51 -2.89
CA GLY A 52 13.55 22.44 -2.46
C GLY A 52 12.33 21.78 -1.84
N LYS A 53 11.36 22.59 -1.41
CA LYS A 53 10.27 22.17 -0.51
C LYS A 53 9.47 20.94 -0.96
N TYR A 54 9.24 20.75 -2.26
CA TYR A 54 8.50 19.58 -2.75
C TYR A 54 9.35 18.31 -2.73
N ARG A 55 10.67 18.44 -2.95
CA ARG A 55 11.63 17.33 -2.84
C ARG A 55 11.75 16.90 -1.38
N GLU A 56 11.96 17.86 -0.47
CA GLU A 56 12.03 17.63 0.98
C GLU A 56 10.74 17.02 1.51
N PHE A 57 9.58 17.52 1.06
CA PHE A 57 8.28 16.94 1.39
C PHE A 57 8.19 15.48 0.95
N MET A 58 8.50 15.17 -0.31
CA MET A 58 8.44 13.80 -0.83
C MET A 58 9.39 12.86 -0.09
N GLU A 59 10.60 13.31 0.23
CA GLU A 59 11.55 12.55 1.04
C GLU A 59 11.03 12.29 2.45
N ALA A 60 10.41 13.28 3.09
CA ALA A 60 9.82 13.12 4.41
C ALA A 60 8.67 12.10 4.40
N ILE A 61 7.87 12.07 3.33
CA ILE A 61 6.79 11.08 3.14
C ILE A 61 7.35 9.68 2.94
N LYS A 62 8.30 9.48 2.02
CA LYS A 62 8.93 8.17 1.79
C LYS A 62 9.63 7.65 3.06
N ARG A 63 10.33 8.54 3.78
CA ARG A 63 10.96 8.19 5.06
C ARG A 63 9.92 7.75 6.09
N ALA A 64 8.80 8.45 6.22
CA ALA A 64 7.72 8.08 7.14
C ALA A 64 7.13 6.69 6.83
N GLU A 65 7.02 6.31 5.54
CA GLU A 65 6.57 4.97 5.16
C GLU A 65 7.57 3.88 5.55
N HIS A 66 8.86 4.10 5.28
CA HIS A 66 9.89 3.15 5.68
C HIS A 66 9.95 3.00 7.21
N GLU A 67 9.80 4.11 7.95
CA GLU A 67 9.70 4.08 9.42
C GLU A 67 8.47 3.29 9.88
N ALA A 68 7.32 3.43 9.21
CA ALA A 68 6.12 2.66 9.52
C ALA A 68 6.35 1.17 9.30
N GLU A 69 6.92 0.79 8.16
CA GLU A 69 7.22 -0.60 7.82
C GLU A 69 8.17 -1.24 8.86
N VAL A 70 9.27 -0.58 9.17
CA VAL A 70 10.24 -1.03 10.19
C VAL A 70 9.55 -1.21 11.54
N ARG A 71 8.70 -0.25 11.94
CA ARG A 71 7.94 -0.33 13.19
C ARG A 71 6.98 -1.52 13.20
N MET A 72 6.27 -1.78 12.11
CA MET A 72 5.34 -2.91 12.03
C MET A 72 6.10 -4.24 12.10
N VAL A 73 7.24 -4.36 11.44
CA VAL A 73 8.11 -5.55 11.54
C VAL A 73 8.60 -5.74 12.98
N ALA A 74 9.03 -4.69 13.65
CA ALA A 74 9.48 -4.77 15.04
C ALA A 74 8.35 -5.22 15.99
N GLN A 75 7.14 -4.68 15.81
CA GLN A 75 5.97 -5.10 16.58
C GLN A 75 5.62 -6.56 16.30
N TRP A 76 5.71 -7.00 15.05
CA TRP A 76 5.48 -8.39 14.72
C TRP A 76 6.51 -9.30 15.39
N GLN A 77 7.80 -8.99 15.27
CA GLN A 77 8.89 -9.74 15.93
C GLN A 77 8.69 -9.85 17.43
N LYS A 78 8.21 -8.79 18.08
CA LYS A 78 7.90 -8.80 19.52
C LYS A 78 6.82 -9.82 19.90
N HIS A 79 5.83 -10.04 19.03
CA HIS A 79 4.71 -10.96 19.26
C HIS A 79 4.91 -12.37 18.68
N MET A 80 5.96 -12.57 17.88
CA MET A 80 6.27 -13.86 17.25
C MET A 80 6.48 -15.03 18.24
N PRO A 81 7.16 -14.87 19.40
CA PRO A 81 7.38 -15.98 20.33
C PRO A 81 6.09 -16.65 20.81
N ASP A 82 5.00 -15.89 20.90
CA ASP A 82 3.69 -16.36 21.36
C ASP A 82 2.79 -16.88 20.23
N ASN A 83 3.22 -16.74 18.97
CA ASN A 83 2.42 -17.07 17.80
C ASN A 83 3.28 -17.67 16.66
N TRP A 84 3.45 -18.99 16.72
CA TRP A 84 4.23 -19.73 15.72
C TRP A 84 3.64 -19.63 14.30
N GLN A 85 2.31 -19.50 14.15
CA GLN A 85 1.70 -19.30 12.83
C GLN A 85 2.15 -17.99 12.20
N ALA A 86 2.35 -16.95 13.02
CA ALA A 86 2.88 -15.67 12.56
C ALA A 86 4.34 -15.83 12.08
N ILE A 87 5.16 -16.62 12.76
CA ILE A 87 6.52 -16.95 12.32
C ILE A 87 6.49 -17.73 10.99
N ALA A 88 5.66 -18.76 10.89
CA ALA A 88 5.52 -19.56 9.66
C ALA A 88 5.09 -18.69 8.47
N THR A 89 4.07 -17.85 8.67
CA THR A 89 3.57 -16.90 7.65
C THR A 89 4.67 -15.90 7.23
N PHE A 90 5.47 -15.40 8.17
CA PHE A 90 6.59 -14.51 7.85
C PHE A 90 7.61 -15.21 6.95
N LEU A 91 8.02 -16.42 7.32
CA LEU A 91 8.99 -17.19 6.55
C LEU A 91 8.47 -17.55 5.16
N GLU A 92 7.20 -17.97 5.06
CA GLU A 92 6.51 -18.24 3.78
C GLU A 92 6.55 -17.03 2.84
N ARG A 93 6.31 -15.82 3.36
CA ARG A 93 6.28 -14.60 2.54
C ARG A 93 7.68 -14.05 2.22
N ARG A 94 8.58 -14.04 3.20
CA ARG A 94 9.92 -13.44 3.05
C ARG A 94 10.89 -14.32 2.28
N TYR A 95 10.71 -15.63 2.37
CA TYR A 95 11.56 -16.67 1.79
C TYR A 95 10.68 -17.71 1.05
N SER A 96 9.81 -17.24 0.17
CA SER A 96 8.85 -18.06 -0.57
C SER A 96 9.47 -19.25 -1.29
N ASP A 97 10.71 -19.14 -1.78
CA ASP A 97 11.37 -20.24 -2.48
C ASP A 97 11.70 -21.43 -1.56
N ARG A 98 11.92 -21.16 -0.26
CA ARG A 98 12.29 -22.18 0.74
C ARG A 98 11.10 -22.63 1.59
N TRP A 99 10.21 -21.70 1.92
CA TRP A 99 9.12 -21.91 2.86
C TRP A 99 7.75 -21.82 2.22
N GLY A 100 7.64 -21.28 1.01
CA GLY A 100 6.37 -21.15 0.30
C GLY A 100 5.77 -22.51 -0.05
N ARG A 101 4.44 -22.53 -0.17
CA ARG A 101 3.70 -23.73 -0.56
C ARG A 101 4.14 -24.14 -1.97
N LYS A 102 4.63 -25.36 -2.12
CA LYS A 102 4.86 -25.95 -3.44
C LYS A 102 3.53 -25.98 -4.17
N ARG A 103 3.46 -25.39 -5.37
CA ARG A 103 2.28 -25.57 -6.22
C ARG A 103 2.16 -27.05 -6.49
N LEU A 104 1.00 -27.62 -6.16
CA LEU A 104 0.60 -28.88 -6.73
C LEU A 104 0.15 -28.54 -8.15
N ASP A 105 0.89 -28.99 -9.15
CA ASP A 105 0.42 -28.94 -10.53
C ASP A 105 -0.77 -29.90 -10.61
N ILE A 106 -1.98 -29.33 -10.50
CA ILE A 106 -3.22 -30.08 -10.67
C ILE A 106 -3.47 -30.15 -12.16
N GLU A 107 -3.03 -31.25 -12.78
CA GLU A 107 -3.47 -31.59 -14.13
C GLU A 107 -4.97 -31.94 -14.08
N HIS A 108 -5.80 -31.12 -14.73
CA HIS A 108 -7.23 -31.39 -14.86
C HIS A 108 -7.50 -32.07 -16.20
N SER A 109 -7.70 -33.39 -16.19
CA SER A 109 -8.01 -34.19 -17.39
C SER A 109 -9.51 -34.55 -17.49
N GLY A 110 -10.39 -33.61 -17.13
CA GLY A 110 -11.85 -33.79 -17.22
C GLY A 110 -12.41 -33.31 -18.55
N GLU A 111 -13.33 -34.07 -19.15
CA GLU A 111 -14.15 -33.59 -20.26
C GLU A 111 -15.04 -32.43 -19.79
N ILE A 112 -14.87 -31.26 -20.42
CA ILE A 112 -15.72 -30.09 -20.17
C ILE A 112 -16.95 -30.21 -21.07
N GLY A 113 -18.06 -30.68 -20.50
CA GLY A 113 -19.36 -30.66 -21.17
C GLY A 113 -19.94 -29.25 -21.21
N ILE A 114 -19.82 -28.55 -22.34
CA ILE A 114 -20.47 -27.26 -22.56
C ILE A 114 -21.89 -27.53 -23.09
N LYS A 115 -22.92 -27.16 -22.31
CA LYS A 115 -24.30 -27.08 -22.80
C LYS A 115 -24.55 -25.64 -23.28
N ILE A 116 -24.58 -25.44 -24.58
CA ILE A 116 -25.09 -24.21 -25.18
C ILE A 116 -26.61 -24.35 -25.21
N VAL A 117 -27.31 -23.48 -24.48
CA VAL A 117 -28.76 -23.30 -24.55
C VAL A 117 -28.99 -22.10 -25.45
N ASP A 118 -29.43 -22.35 -26.68
CA ASP A 118 -29.91 -21.31 -27.57
C ASP A 118 -31.33 -20.95 -27.17
N ASP A 119 -31.50 -19.97 -26.27
CA ASP A 119 -32.78 -19.29 -26.11
C ASP A 119 -32.93 -18.26 -27.24
N ILE A 120 -33.29 -18.75 -28.43
CA ILE A 120 -33.92 -17.92 -29.47
C ILE A 120 -35.40 -18.26 -29.45
N ASN A 121 -36.18 -17.47 -28.72
CA ASN A 121 -37.62 -17.43 -28.88
C ASN A 121 -37.95 -16.18 -29.70
N ASP A 122 -37.90 -16.33 -31.03
CA ASP A 122 -38.52 -15.41 -31.98
C ASP A 122 -39.94 -15.94 -32.30
N GLY A 123 -40.97 -15.13 -31.98
CA GLY A 123 -42.39 -15.35 -32.31
C GLY A 123 -43.28 -15.29 -31.07
N ASP A 124 -44.30 -14.44 -30.94
CA ASP A 124 -45.02 -13.53 -31.86
C ASP A 124 -45.27 -12.16 -31.17
#